data_AF-A0A814WPB0-F1
#
_entry.id   AF-A0A814WPB0-F1
#
_cell.length_a   1.000
_cell.length_b   1.000
_cell.length_c   1.000
_cell.angle_alpha   90.00
_cell.angle_beta   90.00
_cell.angle_gamma   90.00
#
_symmetry.space_group_name_H-M   'P 1'
#
loop_
_entity.id
_entity.type
_entity.pdbx_description
1 polymer ?
#
loop_
_entity_poly.entity_id
_entity_poly.type
_entity_poly.pdbx_seq_one_letter_code
_entity_poly.pdbx_strand_id
1 'polypeptide(L)'
;MLILGESQGGWIRFWLFYQNYVSIEQCSWGFVALWSVSLDMQMHIILPVVLHIVTSSKVNYQRTYLALYILVILSVVYLILVVDPKIMNSEYIHHINTLALLMPQRFFDWVVGEYNVTLGFEKAVEPSPLKSFMELMYMPILGRYSSFIIGSILAFNLINAKNNTMIRYGTIKKYAYLTFIFLYMIILTIPVEPNATNDVVLTIMVAILRQIFAITQAFILFSAICPPTHPYYSPWIRSFLSHPIWTPIAKLSYLVYVIHCRIALELIMTHSHIFDPTRYSIDILTIICFTLVLIVCLIISVIWFIFVEKPFQRLINNQLSSYEKLHAI
;
A
#
# COMPACT_ATOMS: atom_id res chain seq x y z
N MET A 1 -43.17 11.38 -3.50
CA MET A 1 -43.22 12.57 -2.62
C MET A 1 -43.50 12.07 -1.21
N LEU A 2 -42.43 11.81 -0.44
CA LEU A 2 -42.49 11.54 0.99
C LEU A 2 -41.32 12.32 1.59
N ILE A 3 -41.63 13.51 2.09
CA ILE A 3 -40.77 14.34 2.91
C ILE A 3 -41.02 13.90 4.35
N LEU A 4 -40.07 13.20 4.95
CA LEU A 4 -39.87 13.05 6.40
C LEU A 4 -38.35 12.87 6.55
N GLY A 5 -37.60 13.76 7.20
CA GLY A 5 -37.76 14.09 8.61
C GLY A 5 -36.88 13.12 9.41
N GLU A 6 -35.86 13.67 10.08
CA GLU A 6 -34.98 13.04 11.09
C GLU A 6 -33.75 12.25 10.62
N SER A 7 -32.62 12.95 10.72
CA SER A 7 -31.24 12.56 10.42
C SER A 7 -30.63 11.49 11.34
N GLN A 8 -31.42 10.78 12.15
CA GLN A 8 -30.91 9.77 13.10
C GLN A 8 -31.12 8.31 12.65
N GLY A 9 -31.91 8.06 11.60
CA GLY A 9 -32.13 6.72 11.05
C GLY A 9 -31.23 6.37 9.85
N GLY A 10 -30.45 7.31 9.34
CA GLY A 10 -29.70 7.14 8.08
C GLY A 10 -28.67 6.01 8.14
N TRP A 11 -27.89 5.95 9.23
CA TRP A 11 -26.89 4.90 9.43
C TRP A 11 -27.52 3.52 9.62
N ILE A 12 -28.62 3.41 10.38
CA ILE A 12 -29.32 2.13 10.59
C ILE A 12 -29.93 1.63 9.29
N ARG A 13 -30.54 2.53 8.49
CA ARG A 13 -31.11 2.16 7.18
C ARG A 13 -30.02 1.80 6.17
N PHE A 14 -28.88 2.50 6.19
CA PHE A 14 -27.70 2.14 5.39
C PHE A 14 -27.14 0.76 5.80
N TRP A 15 -27.09 0.48 7.10
CA TRP A 15 -26.61 -0.79 7.65
C TRP A 15 -27.58 -1.95 7.35
N LEU A 16 -28.89 -1.72 7.45
CA LEU A 16 -29.93 -2.68 7.08
C LEU A 16 -29.99 -2.91 5.56
N PHE A 17 -29.78 -1.88 4.74
CA PHE A 17 -29.61 -2.04 3.29
C PHE A 17 -28.39 -2.91 2.99
N TYR A 18 -27.26 -2.66 3.66
CA TYR A 18 -26.06 -3.48 3.52
C TYR A 18 -26.27 -4.93 3.97
N GLN A 19 -26.95 -5.18 5.10
CA GLN A 19 -27.23 -6.53 5.59
C GLN A 19 -28.15 -7.34 4.68
N ASN A 20 -29.12 -6.68 4.03
CA ASN A 20 -30.15 -7.37 3.25
C ASN A 20 -29.78 -7.55 1.78
N TYR A 21 -28.90 -6.71 1.23
CA TYR A 21 -28.61 -6.70 -0.21
C TYR A 21 -27.14 -7.00 -0.56
N VAL A 22 -26.23 -7.02 0.42
CA VAL A 22 -24.83 -7.39 0.22
C VAL A 22 -24.56 -8.66 1.03
N SER A 23 -24.01 -9.69 0.42
CA SER A 23 -23.72 -10.92 1.16
C SER A 23 -22.77 -10.61 2.32
N ILE A 24 -23.01 -11.21 3.50
CA ILE A 24 -22.18 -11.00 4.71
C ILE A 24 -20.70 -11.18 4.41
N GLU A 25 -20.37 -12.09 3.50
CA GLU A 25 -19.01 -12.31 3.03
C GLU A 25 -18.47 -11.11 2.22
N GLN A 26 -19.22 -10.59 1.24
CA GLN A 26 -18.79 -9.39 0.50
C GLN A 26 -18.68 -8.15 1.41
N CYS A 27 -19.57 -8.05 2.39
CA CYS A 27 -19.61 -6.99 3.38
C CYS A 27 -18.40 -7.05 4.31
N SER A 28 -18.04 -8.25 4.81
CA SER A 28 -16.88 -8.44 5.66
C SER A 28 -15.59 -8.08 4.93
N TRP A 29 -15.42 -8.45 3.66
CA TRP A 29 -14.24 -8.06 2.88
C TRP A 29 -14.10 -6.54 2.69
N GLY A 30 -15.20 -5.86 2.34
CA GLY A 30 -15.21 -4.41 2.22
C GLY A 30 -14.88 -3.70 3.53
N PHE A 31 -15.49 -4.14 4.64
CA PHE A 31 -15.22 -3.57 5.96
C PHE A 31 -13.82 -3.90 6.47
N VAL A 32 -13.30 -5.10 6.23
CA VAL A 32 -11.94 -5.49 6.62
C VAL A 32 -10.93 -4.64 5.87
N ALA A 33 -11.13 -4.37 4.57
CA ALA A 33 -10.32 -3.44 3.79
C ALA A 33 -10.36 -2.00 4.33
N LEU A 34 -11.55 -1.47 4.60
CA LEU A 34 -11.71 -0.12 5.16
C LEU A 34 -11.15 0.01 6.58
N TRP A 35 -11.31 -1.02 7.41
CA TRP A 35 -10.77 -1.09 8.76
C TRP A 35 -9.24 -1.08 8.73
N SER A 36 -8.66 -1.88 7.85
CA SER A 36 -7.24 -1.93 7.57
C SER A 36 -6.69 -0.56 7.15
N VAL A 37 -7.36 0.14 6.25
CA VAL A 37 -7.01 1.52 5.83
C VAL A 37 -7.11 2.52 7.00
N SER A 38 -8.14 2.38 7.84
CA SER A 38 -8.29 3.21 9.05
C SER A 38 -7.12 3.02 10.03
N LEU A 39 -6.66 1.78 10.22
CA LEU A 39 -5.50 1.49 11.07
C LEU A 39 -4.21 2.09 10.49
N ASP A 40 -4.03 2.02 9.18
CA ASP A 40 -2.92 2.67 8.50
C ASP A 40 -2.96 4.19 8.72
N MET A 41 -4.14 4.82 8.68
CA MET A 41 -4.31 6.24 8.98
C MET A 41 -3.96 6.57 10.44
N GLN A 42 -4.37 5.74 11.41
CA GLN A 42 -3.99 5.91 12.81
C GLN A 42 -2.47 5.89 12.98
N MET A 43 -1.79 4.98 12.28
CA MET A 43 -0.32 4.91 12.28
C MET A 43 0.31 6.18 11.71
N HIS A 44 -0.25 6.79 10.67
CA HIS A 44 0.23 8.07 10.13
C HIS A 44 0.11 9.23 11.12
N ILE A 45 -0.79 9.14 12.11
CA ILE A 45 -0.98 10.17 13.14
C ILE A 45 -0.12 9.88 14.37
N ILE A 46 -0.17 8.64 14.87
CA ILE A 46 0.53 8.22 16.11
C ILE A 46 2.03 8.28 15.91
N LEU A 47 2.54 7.84 14.76
CA LEU A 47 3.97 7.68 14.55
C LEU A 47 4.73 9.02 14.59
N PRO A 48 4.31 10.10 13.91
CA PRO A 48 4.95 11.41 14.07
C PRO A 48 4.95 11.91 15.51
N VAL A 49 3.87 11.68 16.27
CA VAL A 49 3.77 12.08 17.68
C VAL A 49 4.79 11.30 18.52
N VAL A 50 4.86 9.98 18.36
CA VAL A 50 5.85 9.13 19.05
C VAL A 50 7.26 9.56 18.68
N LEU A 51 7.54 9.77 17.39
CA LEU A 51 8.85 10.24 16.94
C LEU A 51 9.21 11.61 17.52
N HIS A 52 8.24 12.52 17.60
CA HIS A 52 8.44 13.84 18.21
C HIS A 52 8.73 13.73 19.70
N ILE A 53 7.98 12.91 20.45
CA ILE A 53 8.23 12.66 21.88
C ILE A 53 9.63 12.09 22.08
N VAL A 54 9.99 11.08 21.30
CA VAL A 54 11.30 10.41 21.43
C VAL A 54 12.45 11.35 21.06
N THR A 55 12.30 12.16 20.01
CA THR A 55 13.33 13.14 19.62
C THR A 55 13.43 14.34 20.56
N SER A 56 12.33 14.70 21.23
CA SER A 56 12.28 15.82 22.19
C SER A 56 12.74 15.41 23.59
N SER A 57 12.47 14.17 23.99
CA SER A 57 13.12 13.58 25.15
C SER A 57 14.61 13.46 24.84
N LYS A 58 15.52 13.84 25.75
CA LYS A 58 16.98 13.72 25.56
C LYS A 58 17.47 12.26 25.40
N VAL A 59 16.59 11.33 25.06
CA VAL A 59 16.88 9.96 24.66
C VAL A 59 17.90 10.00 23.54
N ASN A 60 18.93 9.17 23.68
CA ASN A 60 20.03 9.11 22.74
C ASN A 60 19.50 8.72 21.35
N TYR A 61 19.64 9.63 20.38
CA TYR A 61 19.30 9.45 18.97
C TYR A 61 19.76 8.08 18.43
N GLN A 62 20.98 7.65 18.78
CA GLN A 62 21.54 6.38 18.33
C GLN A 62 20.73 5.17 18.82
N ARG A 63 20.19 5.22 20.05
CA ARG A 63 19.37 4.14 20.60
C ARG A 63 18.03 4.04 19.89
N THR A 64 17.37 5.17 19.61
CA THR A 64 16.12 5.16 18.85
C THR A 64 16.34 4.65 17.43
N TYR A 65 17.41 5.10 16.78
CA TYR A 65 17.76 4.65 15.44
C TYR A 65 18.02 3.13 15.42
N LEU A 66 18.78 2.61 16.39
CA LEU A 66 19.01 1.17 16.55
C LEU A 66 17.70 0.40 16.80
N ALA A 67 16.82 0.91 17.66
CA ALA A 67 15.53 0.30 17.94
C ALA A 67 14.67 0.20 16.67
N LEU A 68 14.64 1.23 15.84
CA LEU A 68 13.92 1.19 14.56
C LEU A 68 14.50 0.12 13.61
N TYR A 69 15.82 -0.04 13.53
CA TYR A 69 16.42 -1.13 12.74
C TYR A 69 16.05 -2.51 13.28
N ILE A 70 16.09 -2.69 14.60
CA ILE A 70 15.67 -3.95 15.24
C ILE A 70 14.21 -4.24 14.88
N LEU A 71 13.33 -3.24 14.90
CA LEU A 71 11.93 -3.40 14.51
C LEU A 71 11.76 -3.79 13.03
N VAL A 72 12.59 -3.26 12.11
CA VAL A 72 12.58 -3.73 10.71
C VAL A 72 12.95 -5.21 10.63
N ILE A 73 14.03 -5.62 11.30
CA ILE A 73 14.47 -7.04 11.31
C ILE A 73 13.38 -7.93 11.90
N LEU A 74 12.81 -7.54 13.05
CA LEU A 74 11.72 -8.26 13.69
C LEU A 74 10.48 -8.35 12.80
N SER A 75 10.18 -7.32 12.00
CA SER A 75 9.05 -7.38 11.05
C SER A 75 9.28 -8.40 9.94
N VAL A 76 10.53 -8.59 9.49
CA VAL A 76 10.88 -9.65 8.52
C VAL A 76 10.77 -11.02 9.17
N VAL A 77 11.34 -11.19 10.36
CA VAL A 77 11.26 -12.46 11.11
C VAL A 77 9.80 -12.83 11.39
N TYR A 78 8.99 -11.87 11.81
CA TYR A 78 7.56 -12.07 12.02
C TYR A 78 6.86 -12.53 10.74
N LEU A 79 7.11 -11.88 9.61
CA LEU A 79 6.53 -12.28 8.33
C LEU A 79 6.92 -13.72 7.96
N ILE A 80 8.19 -14.10 8.16
CA ILE A 80 8.66 -15.47 7.89
C ILE A 80 8.00 -16.50 8.82
N LEU A 81 7.78 -16.15 10.09
CA LEU A 81 7.21 -17.07 11.08
C LEU A 81 5.69 -17.20 10.98
N VAL A 82 4.98 -16.11 10.66
CA VAL A 82 3.51 -16.07 10.62
C VAL A 82 2.98 -16.50 9.27
N VAL A 83 3.69 -16.19 8.19
CA VAL A 83 3.38 -16.75 6.89
C VAL A 83 3.94 -18.17 6.87
N ASP A 84 3.18 -19.12 7.42
CA ASP A 84 3.52 -20.53 7.27
C ASP A 84 3.37 -20.89 5.78
N PRO A 85 4.46 -21.25 5.09
CA PRO A 85 4.41 -21.63 3.68
C PRO A 85 3.51 -22.86 3.42
N LYS A 86 3.21 -23.66 4.45
CA LYS A 86 2.27 -24.78 4.33
C LYS A 86 0.81 -24.32 4.34
N ILE A 87 0.51 -23.17 4.94
CA ILE A 87 -0.84 -22.58 4.99
C ILE A 87 -1.06 -21.69 3.75
N MET A 88 -0.02 -21.03 3.26
CA MET A 88 -0.02 -20.41 1.94
C MET A 88 0.22 -21.49 0.88
N ASN A 89 -0.85 -22.17 0.47
CA ASN A 89 -0.80 -23.23 -0.53
C ASN A 89 0.08 -22.83 -1.73
N SER A 90 1.26 -23.41 -1.79
CA SER A 90 2.42 -22.86 -2.48
C SER A 90 2.43 -23.15 -3.98
N GLU A 91 1.76 -24.22 -4.39
CA GLU A 91 1.45 -24.55 -5.78
C GLU A 91 0.85 -23.35 -6.53
N TYR A 92 0.17 -22.42 -5.84
CA TYR A 92 -0.39 -21.24 -6.48
C TYR A 92 0.58 -20.06 -6.61
N ILE A 93 1.49 -19.81 -5.65
CA ILE A 93 2.46 -18.70 -5.75
C ILE A 93 3.44 -18.95 -6.92
N HIS A 94 3.69 -20.23 -7.18
CA HIS A 94 4.47 -20.80 -8.27
C HIS A 94 3.87 -20.57 -9.67
N HIS A 95 2.55 -20.41 -9.78
CA HIS A 95 1.84 -20.22 -11.05
C HIS A 95 1.29 -18.80 -11.24
N ILE A 96 1.35 -17.97 -10.21
CA ILE A 96 0.81 -16.61 -10.20
C ILE A 96 2.00 -15.64 -10.30
N ASN A 97 2.09 -14.90 -11.41
CA ASN A 97 3.01 -13.75 -11.50
C ASN A 97 2.84 -12.87 -10.25
N THR A 98 3.91 -12.34 -9.66
CA THR A 98 3.88 -11.45 -8.48
C THR A 98 2.86 -10.31 -8.61
N LEU A 99 2.56 -9.87 -9.84
CA LEU A 99 1.51 -8.92 -10.19
C LEU A 99 0.08 -9.46 -10.01
N ALA A 100 -0.14 -10.74 -10.28
CA ALA A 100 -1.42 -11.43 -10.12
C ALA A 100 -1.74 -11.78 -8.65
N LEU A 101 -0.76 -11.76 -7.74
CA LEU A 101 -0.99 -11.75 -6.28
C LEU A 101 -1.70 -10.48 -5.80
N LEU A 102 -1.81 -9.45 -6.64
CA LEU A 102 -2.58 -8.23 -6.37
C LEU A 102 -4.04 -8.36 -6.84
N MET A 103 -4.43 -9.47 -7.47
CA MET A 103 -5.77 -9.70 -8.01
C MET A 103 -6.64 -10.52 -7.04
N PRO A 104 -7.87 -10.07 -6.70
CA PRO A 104 -8.75 -10.76 -5.75
C PRO A 104 -9.14 -12.20 -6.15
N GLN A 105 -9.40 -13.09 -5.18
CA GLN A 105 -9.52 -14.54 -5.42
C GLN A 105 -10.60 -14.86 -6.45
N ARG A 106 -11.74 -14.19 -6.35
CA ARG A 106 -12.89 -14.48 -7.20
C ARG A 106 -12.59 -14.30 -8.69
N PHE A 107 -11.55 -13.55 -9.04
CA PHE A 107 -11.05 -13.49 -10.41
C PHE A 107 -10.53 -14.85 -10.85
N PHE A 108 -9.71 -15.50 -10.03
CA PHE A 108 -9.22 -16.86 -10.29
C PHE A 108 -10.36 -17.88 -10.25
N ASP A 109 -11.28 -17.80 -9.28
CA ASP A 109 -12.42 -18.72 -9.20
C ASP A 109 -13.33 -18.58 -10.43
N TRP A 110 -13.49 -17.36 -10.94
CA TRP A 110 -14.23 -17.08 -12.18
C TRP A 110 -13.48 -17.58 -13.42
N VAL A 111 -12.16 -17.37 -13.51
CA VAL A 111 -11.31 -17.90 -14.60
C VAL A 111 -11.46 -19.42 -14.71
N VAL A 112 -11.40 -20.12 -13.58
CA VAL A 112 -11.53 -21.59 -13.52
C VAL A 112 -12.95 -22.04 -13.82
N GLY A 113 -13.95 -21.38 -13.22
CA GLY A 113 -15.36 -21.76 -13.34
C GLY A 113 -15.96 -21.54 -14.72
N GLU A 114 -15.66 -20.41 -15.37
CA GLU A 114 -16.33 -20.01 -16.61
C GLU A 114 -15.65 -20.59 -17.86
N TYR A 115 -14.34 -20.84 -17.80
CA TYR A 115 -13.56 -21.19 -18.99
C TYR A 115 -13.06 -22.63 -19.00
N ASN A 116 -13.42 -23.41 -17.98
CA ASN A 116 -13.00 -24.81 -17.85
C ASN A 116 -11.49 -24.98 -18.04
N VAL A 117 -10.73 -23.92 -17.72
CA VAL A 117 -9.29 -23.95 -17.71
C VAL A 117 -8.93 -24.79 -16.52
N THR A 118 -8.54 -26.03 -16.78
CA THR A 118 -7.78 -26.83 -15.83
C THR A 118 -6.41 -26.18 -15.69
N LEU A 119 -6.38 -25.05 -14.99
CA LEU A 119 -5.22 -24.78 -14.17
C LEU A 119 -5.10 -26.02 -13.28
N GLY A 120 -3.91 -26.63 -13.16
CA GLY A 120 -3.69 -27.93 -12.51
C GLY A 120 -3.99 -27.92 -11.02
N PHE A 121 -5.22 -27.61 -10.67
CA PHE A 121 -5.74 -27.33 -9.36
C PHE A 121 -6.97 -28.20 -9.23
N GLU A 122 -6.79 -29.37 -8.62
CA GLU A 122 -7.94 -30.07 -8.07
C GLU A 122 -8.65 -29.16 -7.07
N LYS A 123 -9.99 -29.17 -7.11
CA LYS A 123 -10.87 -28.45 -6.20
C LYS A 123 -10.59 -28.88 -4.75
N ALA A 124 -9.60 -28.27 -4.11
CA ALA A 124 -9.47 -28.34 -2.67
C ALA A 124 -10.59 -27.49 -2.05
N VAL A 125 -11.32 -28.06 -1.10
CA VAL A 125 -12.39 -27.45 -0.29
C VAL A 125 -11.82 -26.41 0.71
N GLU A 126 -10.62 -25.89 0.44
CA GLU A 126 -9.85 -25.04 1.34
C GLU A 126 -10.05 -23.54 1.05
N PRO A 127 -9.83 -22.65 2.05
CA PRO A 127 -9.88 -21.22 1.83
C PRO A 127 -8.94 -20.85 0.69
N SER A 128 -9.54 -20.19 -0.26
CA SER A 128 -8.96 -19.82 -1.53
C SER A 128 -7.61 -19.09 -1.35
N PRO A 129 -6.52 -19.45 -2.05
CA PRO A 129 -5.15 -19.02 -1.71
C PRO A 129 -4.94 -17.52 -1.54
N LEU A 130 -5.63 -16.69 -2.33
CA LEU A 130 -5.55 -15.25 -2.17
C LEU A 130 -6.35 -14.73 -0.98
N LYS A 131 -7.48 -15.37 -0.62
CA LYS A 131 -8.11 -15.10 0.68
C LYS A 131 -7.12 -15.34 1.80
N SER A 132 -6.41 -16.46 1.77
CA SER A 132 -5.35 -16.78 2.74
C SER A 132 -4.20 -15.76 2.68
N PHE A 133 -3.74 -15.35 1.49
CA PHE A 133 -2.72 -14.29 1.34
C PHE A 133 -3.19 -12.95 1.91
N MET A 134 -4.41 -12.53 1.60
CA MET A 134 -4.97 -11.28 2.09
C MET A 134 -5.15 -11.35 3.61
N GLU A 135 -5.76 -12.40 4.14
CA GLU A 135 -6.01 -12.56 5.57
C GLU A 135 -4.73 -12.75 6.40
N LEU A 136 -3.72 -13.45 5.88
CA LEU A 136 -2.52 -13.82 6.63
C LEU A 136 -1.34 -12.86 6.38
N MET A 137 -1.21 -12.27 5.19
CA MET A 137 -0.05 -11.45 4.82
C MET A 137 -0.38 -9.96 4.63
N TYR A 138 -1.46 -9.63 3.92
CA TYR A 138 -1.72 -8.24 3.51
C TYR A 138 -2.53 -7.44 4.53
N MET A 139 -3.60 -8.03 5.07
CA MET A 139 -4.56 -7.39 5.96
C MET A 139 -4.07 -7.22 7.41
N PRO A 140 -3.26 -8.13 7.98
CA PRO A 140 -2.72 -7.90 9.31
C PRO A 140 -1.81 -6.67 9.33
N ILE A 141 -2.08 -5.75 10.26
CA ILE A 141 -1.29 -4.52 10.43
C ILE A 141 0.19 -4.87 10.61
N LEU A 142 0.49 -5.96 11.35
CA LEU A 142 1.83 -6.50 11.61
C LEU A 142 2.62 -6.78 10.32
N GLY A 143 1.95 -7.26 9.26
CA GLY A 143 2.57 -7.40 7.95
C GLY A 143 2.91 -6.06 7.30
N ARG A 144 2.23 -4.97 7.67
CA ARG A 144 2.39 -3.63 7.08
C ARG A 144 3.23 -2.63 7.86
N TYR A 145 3.48 -2.87 9.15
CA TYR A 145 4.26 -1.98 10.03
C TYR A 145 5.63 -1.60 9.48
N SER A 146 6.24 -2.46 8.68
CA SER A 146 7.59 -2.24 8.20
C SER A 146 7.75 -0.99 7.33
N SER A 147 6.76 -0.67 6.50
CA SER A 147 6.74 0.56 5.70
C SER A 147 6.71 1.82 6.58
N PHE A 148 5.96 1.78 7.68
CA PHE A 148 5.91 2.84 8.69
C PHE A 148 7.24 2.99 9.44
N ILE A 149 7.86 1.87 9.82
CA ILE A 149 9.17 1.88 10.49
C ILE A 149 10.24 2.46 9.54
N ILE A 150 10.24 2.06 8.26
CA ILE A 150 11.15 2.59 7.25
C ILE A 150 10.91 4.09 7.03
N GLY A 151 9.65 4.55 6.99
CA GLY A 151 9.29 5.96 6.96
C GLY A 151 9.81 6.74 8.17
N SER A 152 9.82 6.12 9.36
CA SER A 152 10.42 6.70 10.56
C SER A 152 11.94 6.84 10.44
N ILE A 153 12.61 5.80 9.95
CA ILE A 153 14.06 5.81 9.70
C ILE A 153 14.40 6.93 8.70
N LEU A 154 13.59 7.09 7.66
CA LEU A 154 13.71 8.19 6.71
C LEU A 154 13.59 9.56 7.40
N ALA A 155 12.55 9.77 8.21
CA ALA A 155 12.35 11.02 8.94
C ALA A 155 13.55 11.35 9.85
N PHE A 156 14.07 10.35 10.58
CA PHE A 156 15.28 10.47 11.38
C PHE A 156 16.49 10.89 10.53
N ASN A 157 16.70 10.23 9.39
CA ASN A 157 17.78 10.56 8.47
C ASN A 157 17.64 11.97 7.88
N LEU A 158 16.43 12.45 7.62
CA LEU A 158 16.17 13.83 7.18
C LEU A 158 16.52 14.86 8.25
N ILE A 159 16.17 14.62 9.50
CA ILE A 159 16.54 15.49 10.63
C ILE A 159 18.07 15.53 10.76
N ASN A 160 18.73 14.37 10.70
CA ASN A 160 20.18 14.28 10.82
C ASN A 160 20.91 14.91 9.62
N ALA A 161 20.39 14.75 8.40
CA ALA A 161 20.97 15.33 7.19
C ALA A 161 21.01 16.86 7.21
N LYS A 162 20.09 17.51 7.94
CA LYS A 162 20.12 18.97 8.14
C LYS A 162 21.25 19.40 9.09
N ASN A 163 21.61 18.55 10.05
CA ASN A 163 22.54 18.90 11.11
C ASN A 163 24.00 18.49 10.82
N ASN A 164 24.22 17.49 9.94
CA ASN A 164 25.54 16.91 9.71
C ASN A 164 25.99 17.02 8.24
N THR A 165 27.09 17.74 8.00
CA THR A 165 27.78 17.83 6.70
C THR A 165 28.79 16.68 6.51
N MET A 166 28.39 15.42 6.72
CA MET A 166 29.30 14.28 6.52
C MET A 166 29.43 13.92 5.03
N ILE A 167 30.46 14.50 4.38
CA ILE A 167 30.69 14.44 2.94
C ILE A 167 31.32 13.11 2.48
N ARG A 168 32.11 12.42 3.32
CA ARG A 168 33.10 11.41 2.84
C ARG A 168 32.59 9.98 2.62
N TYR A 169 31.52 9.53 3.29
CA TYR A 169 31.06 8.13 3.20
C TYR A 169 29.76 7.92 2.40
N GLY A 170 29.15 8.99 1.89
CA GLY A 170 27.84 8.90 1.23
C GLY A 170 27.88 8.25 -0.15
N THR A 171 28.97 8.37 -0.90
CA THR A 171 28.99 7.92 -2.31
C THR A 171 28.85 6.40 -2.45
N ILE A 172 29.54 5.61 -1.63
CA ILE A 172 29.46 4.13 -1.69
C ILE A 172 28.07 3.64 -1.31
N LYS A 173 27.50 4.19 -0.23
CA LYS A 173 26.16 3.85 0.24
C LYS A 173 25.09 4.20 -0.81
N LYS A 174 25.26 5.30 -1.55
CA LYS A 174 24.36 5.70 -2.65
C LYS A 174 24.29 4.61 -3.71
N TYR A 175 25.44 4.12 -4.15
CA TYR A 175 25.52 3.07 -5.15
C TYR A 175 24.99 1.73 -4.62
N ALA A 176 25.24 1.40 -3.36
CA ALA A 176 24.65 0.22 -2.73
C ALA A 176 23.11 0.26 -2.79
N TYR A 177 22.49 1.41 -2.47
CA TYR A 177 21.04 1.57 -2.60
C TYR A 177 20.57 1.42 -4.05
N LEU A 178 21.23 2.06 -5.02
CA LEU A 178 20.89 1.90 -6.44
C LEU A 178 21.01 0.44 -6.90
N THR A 179 22.01 -0.30 -6.41
CA THR A 179 22.15 -1.74 -6.66
C THR A 179 20.99 -2.52 -6.05
N PHE A 180 20.53 -2.18 -4.83
CA PHE A 180 19.33 -2.81 -4.26
C PHE A 180 18.08 -2.56 -5.08
N ILE A 181 17.91 -1.35 -5.62
CA ILE A 181 16.80 -1.02 -6.52
C ILE A 181 16.88 -1.88 -7.79
N PHE A 182 18.08 -1.96 -8.39
CA PHE A 182 18.29 -2.75 -9.59
C PHE A 182 18.07 -4.25 -9.35
N LEU A 183 18.59 -4.77 -8.24
CA LEU A 183 18.39 -6.16 -7.83
C LEU A 183 16.91 -6.47 -7.56
N TYR A 184 16.19 -5.55 -6.93
CA TYR A 184 14.74 -5.67 -6.74
C TYR A 184 14.01 -5.79 -8.07
N MET A 185 14.31 -4.91 -9.03
CA MET A 185 13.71 -4.96 -10.37
C MET A 185 14.05 -6.27 -11.10
N ILE A 186 15.28 -6.78 -10.97
CA ILE A 186 15.66 -8.08 -11.53
C ILE A 186 14.87 -9.21 -10.87
N ILE A 187 14.81 -9.25 -9.54
CA ILE A 187 14.10 -10.32 -8.82
C ILE A 187 12.62 -10.36 -9.23
N LEU A 188 11.98 -9.20 -9.42
CA LEU A 188 10.60 -9.13 -9.92
C LEU A 188 10.41 -9.72 -11.32
N THR A 189 11.46 -9.81 -12.12
CA THR A 189 11.41 -10.36 -13.48
C THR A 189 11.79 -11.83 -13.57
N ILE A 190 12.29 -12.45 -12.50
CA ILE A 190 12.64 -13.87 -12.49
C ILE A 190 11.33 -14.67 -12.40
N PRO A 191 10.97 -15.47 -13.42
CA PRO A 191 9.83 -16.36 -13.32
C PRO A 191 10.12 -17.39 -12.23
N VAL A 192 9.20 -17.52 -11.28
CA VAL A 192 9.29 -18.56 -10.25
C VAL A 192 8.86 -19.87 -10.92
N GLU A 193 9.80 -20.79 -11.13
CA GLU A 193 9.48 -22.09 -11.69
C GLU A 193 8.64 -22.91 -10.69
N PRO A 194 7.48 -23.43 -11.12
CA PRO A 194 6.48 -23.93 -10.20
C PRO A 194 6.84 -25.20 -9.44
N ASN A 195 7.82 -25.96 -9.95
CA ASN A 195 8.21 -27.26 -9.40
C ASN A 195 9.57 -27.24 -8.68
N ALA A 196 10.24 -26.08 -8.62
CA ALA A 196 11.66 -26.02 -8.23
C ALA A 196 11.92 -25.23 -6.93
N THR A 197 11.00 -24.38 -6.48
CA THR A 197 11.27 -23.49 -5.34
C THR A 197 10.56 -23.96 -4.07
N ASN A 198 11.35 -24.22 -3.03
CA ASN A 198 10.85 -24.49 -1.69
C ASN A 198 10.00 -23.31 -1.22
N ASP A 199 8.76 -23.56 -0.82
CA ASP A 199 7.74 -22.58 -0.40
C ASP A 199 8.25 -21.60 0.67
N VAL A 200 9.17 -22.08 1.50
CA VAL A 200 9.91 -21.28 2.49
C VAL A 200 10.74 -20.18 1.81
N VAL A 201 11.45 -20.51 0.73
CA VAL A 201 12.27 -19.56 -0.04
C VAL A 201 11.40 -18.48 -0.64
N LEU A 202 10.26 -18.86 -1.22
CA LEU A 202 9.33 -17.91 -1.83
C LEU A 202 8.71 -16.97 -0.80
N THR A 203 8.30 -17.49 0.35
CA THR A 203 7.80 -16.69 1.47
C THR A 203 8.86 -15.71 1.98
N ILE A 204 10.10 -16.17 2.16
CA ILE A 204 11.24 -15.32 2.52
C ILE A 204 11.46 -14.23 1.46
N MET A 205 11.41 -14.59 0.18
CA MET A 205 11.56 -13.64 -0.92
C MET A 205 10.47 -12.57 -0.87
N VAL A 206 9.20 -12.94 -0.74
CA VAL A 206 8.08 -11.98 -0.68
C VAL A 206 8.23 -11.05 0.54
N ALA A 207 8.56 -11.59 1.71
CA ALA A 207 8.76 -10.81 2.93
C ALA A 207 9.91 -9.81 2.77
N ILE A 208 11.04 -10.22 2.18
CA ILE A 208 12.22 -9.37 1.95
C ILE A 208 11.94 -8.33 0.86
N LEU A 209 11.33 -8.73 -0.26
CA LEU A 209 11.05 -7.85 -1.40
C LEU A 209 10.18 -6.67 -0.99
N ARG A 210 9.20 -6.90 -0.13
CA ARG A 210 8.37 -5.85 0.44
C ARG A 210 9.20 -4.80 1.20
N GLN A 211 10.19 -5.22 1.97
CA GLN A 211 11.09 -4.28 2.66
C GLN A 211 12.00 -3.55 1.72
N ILE A 212 12.59 -4.27 0.76
CA ILE A 212 13.47 -3.66 -0.23
C ILE A 212 12.69 -2.59 -1.02
N PHE A 213 11.44 -2.85 -1.36
CA PHE A 213 10.56 -1.88 -2.03
C PHE A 213 10.33 -0.64 -1.16
N ALA A 214 9.96 -0.80 0.11
CA ALA A 214 9.75 0.35 1.01
C ALA A 214 11.04 1.14 1.26
N ILE A 215 12.18 0.47 1.44
CA ILE A 215 13.51 1.10 1.58
C ILE A 215 13.87 1.88 0.32
N THR A 216 13.58 1.30 -0.85
CA THR A 216 13.79 1.92 -2.16
C THR A 216 13.01 3.23 -2.29
N GLN A 217 11.71 3.20 -2.00
CA GLN A 217 10.86 4.38 -2.02
C GLN A 217 11.35 5.45 -1.04
N ALA A 218 11.71 5.04 0.18
CA ALA A 218 12.24 5.94 1.19
C ALA A 218 13.57 6.58 0.75
N PHE A 219 14.45 5.82 0.10
CA PHE A 219 15.72 6.33 -0.41
C PHE A 219 15.53 7.30 -1.58
N ILE A 220 14.66 6.99 -2.54
CA ILE A 220 14.31 7.90 -3.64
C ILE A 220 13.78 9.23 -3.08
N LEU A 221 12.87 9.15 -2.10
CA LEU A 221 12.32 10.33 -1.44
C LEU A 221 13.38 11.11 -0.66
N PHE A 222 14.28 10.42 0.06
CA PHE A 222 15.40 11.04 0.76
C PHE A 222 16.31 11.81 -0.18
N SER A 223 16.70 11.20 -1.30
CA SER A 223 17.53 11.82 -2.34
C SER A 223 16.90 13.06 -2.96
N ALA A 224 15.57 13.15 -2.97
CA ALA A 224 14.85 14.32 -3.47
C ALA A 224 14.77 15.48 -2.46
N ILE A 225 14.62 15.16 -1.16
CA ILE A 225 14.32 16.14 -0.10
C ILE A 225 15.58 16.61 0.65
N CYS A 226 16.63 15.79 0.72
CA CYS A 226 17.84 16.13 1.46
C CYS A 226 18.53 17.42 0.93
N PRO A 227 19.30 18.14 1.78
CA PRO A 227 19.99 19.36 1.37
C PRO A 227 20.91 19.13 0.17
N PRO A 228 21.09 20.12 -0.73
CA PRO A 228 21.99 20.00 -1.89
C PRO A 228 23.45 19.66 -1.55
N THR A 229 23.87 19.98 -0.32
CA THR A 229 25.20 19.66 0.22
C THR A 229 25.35 18.19 0.64
N HIS A 230 24.25 17.45 0.75
CA HIS A 230 24.24 16.07 1.19
C HIS A 230 24.66 15.13 0.05
N PRO A 231 25.53 14.12 0.29
CA PRO A 231 26.06 13.25 -0.78
C PRO A 231 25.00 12.39 -1.50
N TYR A 232 23.84 12.17 -0.88
CA TYR A 232 22.72 11.45 -1.51
C TYR A 232 21.78 12.33 -2.32
N TYR A 233 21.98 13.65 -2.29
CA TYR A 233 21.16 14.56 -3.07
C TYR A 233 21.24 14.21 -4.55
N SER A 234 20.07 14.21 -5.21
CA SER A 234 19.97 14.02 -6.64
C SER A 234 19.13 15.14 -7.26
N PRO A 235 19.75 16.09 -8.00
CA PRO A 235 19.01 17.18 -8.63
C PRO A 235 18.01 16.66 -9.67
N TRP A 236 18.32 15.54 -10.33
CA TRP A 236 17.41 14.91 -11.29
C TRP A 236 16.16 14.35 -10.62
N ILE A 237 16.31 13.57 -9.53
CA ILE A 237 15.16 13.02 -8.80
C ILE A 237 14.30 14.15 -8.22
N ARG A 238 14.94 15.17 -7.64
CA ARG A 238 14.22 16.34 -7.13
C ARG A 238 13.46 17.04 -8.24
N SER A 239 14.10 17.33 -9.37
CA SER A 239 13.46 17.98 -10.52
C SER A 239 12.26 17.17 -11.01
N PHE A 240 12.43 15.86 -11.19
CA PHE A 240 11.36 14.96 -11.59
C PHE A 240 10.19 14.97 -10.60
N LEU A 241 10.43 14.70 -9.31
CA LEU A 241 9.36 14.59 -8.30
C LEU A 241 8.73 15.94 -7.93
N SER A 242 9.43 17.05 -8.12
CA SER A 242 8.87 18.40 -7.91
C SER A 242 8.13 18.96 -9.13
N HIS A 243 8.08 18.21 -10.23
CA HIS A 243 7.36 18.66 -11.42
C HIS A 243 5.87 18.91 -11.10
N PRO A 244 5.28 20.04 -11.53
CA PRO A 244 3.90 20.40 -11.19
C PRO A 244 2.85 19.35 -11.57
N ILE A 245 3.13 18.54 -12.59
CA ILE A 245 2.25 17.44 -13.03
C ILE A 245 1.93 16.43 -11.91
N TRP A 246 2.83 16.27 -10.94
CA TRP A 246 2.62 15.34 -9.82
C TRP A 246 1.70 15.92 -8.75
N THR A 247 1.54 17.23 -8.66
CA THR A 247 0.72 17.87 -7.63
C THR A 247 -0.75 17.40 -7.67
N PRO A 248 -1.45 17.40 -8.81
CA PRO A 248 -2.82 16.88 -8.85
C PRO A 248 -2.87 15.38 -8.50
N ILE A 249 -1.92 14.58 -8.99
CA ILE A 249 -1.87 13.14 -8.71
C ILE A 249 -1.66 12.88 -7.21
N ALA A 250 -0.73 13.62 -6.58
CA ALA A 250 -0.42 13.50 -5.15
C ALA A 250 -1.60 13.92 -4.26
N LYS A 251 -2.42 14.89 -4.69
CA LYS A 251 -3.65 15.25 -3.96
C LYS A 251 -4.72 14.16 -4.03
N LEU A 252 -4.79 13.44 -5.15
CA LEU A 252 -5.77 12.39 -5.37
C LEU A 252 -5.33 11.02 -4.85
N SER A 253 -4.02 10.81 -4.63
CA SER A 253 -3.45 9.50 -4.31
C SER A 253 -4.07 8.87 -3.05
N TYR A 254 -4.38 9.68 -2.03
CA TYR A 254 -5.05 9.19 -0.83
C TYR A 254 -6.48 8.72 -1.10
N LEU A 255 -7.27 9.49 -1.86
CA LEU A 255 -8.63 9.09 -2.24
C LEU A 255 -8.61 7.82 -3.10
N VAL A 256 -7.68 7.74 -4.06
CA VAL A 256 -7.44 6.52 -4.86
C VAL A 256 -7.13 5.35 -3.92
N TYR A 257 -6.23 5.52 -2.96
CA TYR A 257 -5.89 4.49 -1.98
C TYR A 257 -7.11 4.02 -1.17
N VAL A 258 -8.02 4.92 -0.77
CA VAL A 258 -9.24 4.54 -0.04
C VAL A 258 -10.21 3.71 -0.90
N ILE A 259 -10.36 4.05 -2.18
CA ILE A 259 -11.42 3.46 -3.03
C ILE A 259 -10.94 2.32 -3.93
N HIS A 260 -9.64 2.22 -4.24
CA HIS A 260 -9.15 1.32 -5.29
C HIS A 260 -9.50 -0.13 -5.05
N CYS A 261 -9.44 -0.59 -3.79
CA CYS A 261 -9.75 -1.97 -3.45
C CYS A 261 -11.22 -2.29 -3.75
N ARG A 262 -12.14 -1.38 -3.46
CA ARG A 262 -13.57 -1.54 -3.76
C ARG A 262 -13.85 -1.50 -5.26
N ILE A 263 -13.22 -0.59 -5.99
CA ILE A 263 -13.36 -0.47 -7.44
C ILE A 263 -12.78 -1.69 -8.15
N ALA A 264 -11.61 -2.17 -7.73
CA ALA A 264 -11.02 -3.40 -8.23
C ALA A 264 -11.95 -4.59 -8.00
N LEU A 265 -12.51 -4.71 -6.80
CA LEU A 265 -13.49 -5.76 -6.51
C LEU A 265 -14.71 -5.66 -7.44
N GLU A 266 -15.32 -4.50 -7.63
CA GLU A 266 -16.56 -4.42 -8.43
C GLU A 266 -16.34 -4.51 -9.96
N LEU A 267 -15.28 -3.89 -10.48
CA LEU A 267 -14.99 -3.91 -11.92
C LEU A 267 -14.42 -5.25 -12.38
N ILE A 268 -13.54 -5.85 -11.59
CA ILE A 268 -12.84 -7.08 -11.99
C ILE A 268 -13.62 -8.31 -11.51
N MET A 269 -14.24 -8.29 -10.32
CA MET A 269 -14.89 -9.49 -9.76
C MET A 269 -16.35 -9.65 -10.14
N THR A 270 -17.09 -8.55 -10.29
CA THR A 270 -18.55 -8.64 -10.50
C THR A 270 -18.94 -8.70 -11.98
N HIS A 271 -18.14 -8.09 -12.88
CA HIS A 271 -18.46 -7.92 -14.31
C HIS A 271 -17.44 -8.61 -15.21
N SER A 272 -17.16 -9.85 -14.85
CA SER A 272 -16.00 -10.59 -15.31
C SER A 272 -16.01 -10.90 -16.81
N HIS A 273 -17.17 -10.95 -17.48
CA HIS A 273 -17.26 -11.20 -18.93
C HIS A 273 -16.45 -10.26 -19.83
N ILE A 274 -16.04 -9.07 -19.35
CA ILE A 274 -15.20 -8.13 -20.11
C ILE A 274 -13.72 -8.55 -20.12
N PHE A 275 -13.28 -9.30 -19.10
CA PHE A 275 -11.88 -9.63 -18.82
C PHE A 275 -11.59 -11.12 -19.03
N ASP A 276 -11.93 -11.63 -20.21
CA ASP A 276 -11.76 -13.04 -20.57
C ASP A 276 -10.27 -13.48 -20.54
N PRO A 277 -9.86 -14.31 -19.56
CA PRO A 277 -8.50 -14.80 -19.38
C PRO A 277 -8.11 -15.85 -20.44
N THR A 278 -9.07 -16.37 -21.23
CA THR A 278 -8.74 -17.25 -22.36
C THR A 278 -8.20 -16.48 -23.56
N ARG A 279 -8.43 -15.17 -23.61
CA ARG A 279 -8.00 -14.29 -24.72
C ARG A 279 -6.69 -13.57 -24.45
N TYR A 280 -6.31 -13.42 -23.18
CA TYR A 280 -5.15 -12.62 -22.77
C TYR A 280 -4.31 -13.37 -21.76
N SER A 281 -2.99 -13.25 -21.86
CA SER A 281 -2.10 -13.71 -20.78
C SER A 281 -2.39 -12.92 -19.49
N ILE A 282 -2.15 -13.55 -18.34
CA ILE A 282 -2.33 -12.94 -17.01
C ILE A 282 -1.58 -11.60 -16.90
N ASP A 283 -0.42 -11.49 -17.52
CA ASP A 283 0.40 -10.27 -17.51
C ASP A 283 -0.30 -9.12 -18.24
N ILE A 284 -0.78 -9.38 -19.46
CA ILE A 284 -1.51 -8.41 -20.27
C ILE A 284 -2.81 -8.02 -19.56
N LEU A 285 -3.52 -9.01 -19.03
CA LEU A 285 -4.76 -8.79 -18.30
C LEU A 285 -4.52 -7.95 -17.04
N THR A 286 -3.42 -8.18 -16.34
CA THR A 286 -3.04 -7.38 -15.17
C THR A 286 -2.76 -5.93 -15.53
N ILE A 287 -2.03 -5.68 -16.61
CA ILE A 287 -1.76 -4.31 -17.09
C ILE A 287 -3.07 -3.60 -17.46
N ILE A 288 -3.97 -4.28 -18.18
CA ILE A 288 -5.27 -3.73 -18.58
C ILE A 288 -6.13 -3.44 -17.35
N CYS A 289 -6.30 -4.42 -16.47
CA CYS A 289 -7.11 -4.30 -15.25
C CYS A 289 -6.57 -3.21 -14.33
N PHE A 290 -5.26 -3.17 -14.08
CA PHE A 290 -4.62 -2.14 -13.27
C PHE A 290 -4.86 -0.75 -13.86
N THR A 291 -4.64 -0.59 -15.17
CA THR A 291 -4.82 0.69 -15.85
C THR A 291 -6.28 1.15 -15.80
N LEU A 292 -7.23 0.24 -16.03
CA LEU A 292 -8.65 0.57 -15.96
C LEU A 292 -9.07 0.96 -14.54
N VAL A 293 -8.71 0.14 -13.54
CA VAL A 293 -9.01 0.44 -12.13
C VAL A 293 -8.41 1.79 -11.75
N LEU A 294 -7.16 2.07 -12.13
CA LEU A 294 -6.51 3.34 -11.86
C LEU A 294 -7.27 4.51 -12.49
N ILE A 295 -7.66 4.43 -13.76
CA ILE A 295 -8.43 5.47 -14.45
C ILE A 295 -9.77 5.72 -13.74
N VAL A 296 -10.52 4.66 -13.44
CA VAL A 296 -11.81 4.80 -12.75
C VAL A 296 -11.63 5.38 -11.36
N CYS A 297 -10.62 4.94 -10.61
CA CYS A 297 -10.30 5.51 -9.30
C CYS A 297 -9.92 6.99 -9.39
N LEU A 298 -9.15 7.39 -10.40
CA LEU A 298 -8.78 8.79 -10.60
C LEU A 298 -10.02 9.66 -10.90
N ILE A 299 -10.92 9.19 -11.76
CA ILE A 299 -12.17 9.89 -12.08
C ILE A 299 -13.02 10.07 -10.82
N ILE A 300 -13.25 8.99 -10.07
CA ILE A 300 -14.04 9.03 -8.83
C ILE A 300 -13.36 9.92 -7.79
N SER A 301 -12.03 9.83 -7.66
CA SER A 301 -11.26 10.66 -6.72
C SER A 301 -11.34 12.14 -7.07
N VAL A 302 -11.34 12.51 -8.35
CA VAL A 302 -11.54 13.91 -8.79
C VAL A 302 -12.92 14.41 -8.39
N ILE A 303 -13.97 13.63 -8.66
CA ILE A 303 -15.34 13.97 -8.28
C ILE A 303 -15.42 14.15 -6.76
N TRP A 304 -14.91 13.18 -6.00
CA TRP A 304 -14.88 13.23 -4.53
C TRP A 304 -14.13 14.46 -4.03
N PHE A 305 -12.93 14.73 -4.57
CA PHE A 305 -12.12 15.89 -4.17
C PHE A 305 -12.86 17.20 -4.40
N ILE A 306 -13.54 17.36 -5.54
CA ILE A 306 -14.26 18.59 -5.89
C ILE A 306 -15.48 18.81 -4.99
N PHE A 307 -16.28 17.77 -4.77
CA PHE A 307 -17.58 17.90 -4.09
C PHE A 307 -17.51 17.71 -2.58
N VAL A 308 -16.51 16.99 -2.07
CA VAL A 308 -16.37 16.69 -0.64
C VAL A 308 -15.19 17.44 -0.05
N GLU A 309 -13.96 17.15 -0.50
CA GLU A 309 -12.76 17.64 0.19
C GLU A 309 -12.55 19.16 0.05
N LYS A 310 -12.71 19.70 -1.18
CA LYS A 310 -12.47 21.11 -1.48
C LYS A 310 -13.37 22.08 -0.69
N PRO A 311 -14.68 21.81 -0.50
CA PRO A 311 -15.51 22.59 0.42
C PRO A 311 -14.98 22.63 1.87
N PHE A 312 -14.55 21.49 2.41
CA PHE A 312 -13.98 21.45 3.76
C PHE A 312 -12.66 22.20 3.85
N GLN A 313 -11.76 22.05 2.86
CA GLN A 313 -10.52 22.82 2.81
C GLN A 313 -10.79 24.34 2.79
N ARG A 314 -11.78 24.80 2.03
CA ARG A 314 -12.20 26.22 2.02
C ARG A 314 -12.71 26.66 3.38
N LEU A 315 -13.54 25.86 4.04
CA LEU A 315 -14.06 26.16 5.37
C LEU A 315 -12.93 26.30 6.40
N ILE A 316 -11.99 25.35 6.43
CA ILE A 316 -10.84 25.35 7.35
C ILE A 316 -9.97 26.58 7.11
N ASN A 317 -9.64 26.89 5.85
CA ASN A 317 -8.81 28.07 5.52
C ASN A 317 -9.49 29.38 5.91
N ASN A 318 -10.81 29.48 5.75
CA ASN A 318 -11.57 30.65 6.19
C ASN A 318 -11.57 30.80 7.72
N GLN A 319 -11.64 29.69 8.46
CA GLN A 319 -11.58 29.70 9.93
C GLN A 319 -10.17 30.06 10.43
N LEU A 320 -9.12 29.45 9.86
CA LEU A 320 -7.73 29.74 10.23
C LEU A 320 -7.36 31.20 9.96
N SER A 321 -7.71 31.72 8.78
CA SER A 321 -7.47 33.14 8.45
C SER A 321 -8.25 34.11 9.34
N SER A 322 -9.42 33.70 9.86
CA SER A 322 -10.17 34.50 10.83
C SER A 322 -9.51 34.49 12.21
N TYR A 323 -8.99 33.33 12.63
CA TYR A 323 -8.24 33.17 13.88
C TYR A 323 -6.94 33.98 13.89
N GLU A 324 -6.16 33.92 12.81
CA GLU A 324 -4.91 34.70 12.66
C GLU A 324 -5.18 36.21 12.77
N LYS A 325 -6.29 36.69 12.20
CA LYS A 325 -6.69 38.10 12.29
C LYS A 325 -7.08 38.52 13.71
N LEU A 326 -7.76 37.64 14.46
CA LEU A 326 -8.18 37.90 15.84
C LEU A 326 -6.99 37.99 16.81
N HIS A 327 -5.91 37.26 16.54
CA HIS A 327 -4.71 37.23 17.39
C HIS A 327 -3.56 38.13 16.91
N ALA A 328 -3.72 38.82 15.79
CA ALA A 328 -2.77 39.83 15.30
C ALA A 328 -3.04 41.24 15.87
N ILE A 329 -4.09 41.39 16.69
CA ILE A 329 -4.44 42.60 17.46
C ILE A 329 -4.03 42.36 18.91
#